data_AF-A0A2S3X552-F1
#
_entry.id   AF-A0A2S3X552-F1
#
_cell.length_a   1.000
_cell.length_b   1.000
_cell.length_c   1.000
_cell.angle_alpha   90.00
_cell.angle_beta   90.00
_cell.angle_gamma   90.00
#
_symmetry.space_group_name_H-M   'P 1'
#
loop_
_entity.id
_entity.type
_entity.pdbx_description
1 polymer ?
#
loop_
_entity_poly.entity_id
_entity_poly.type
_entity_poly.pdbx_seq_one_letter_code
_entity_poly.pdbx_strand_id
1 'polypeptide(L)'
;MAARNRYARFLGKRRSNSNAPQHPTPVAGISRVDKALSYTAVIANLSQVLMLIVVVVGYIFTVRPVFQKEVVSEDLARLQIEQRKLQQQMDKQTESLAAGEARNKELADQRSAIEGQIATLNQKLVDAEKSARDAKLRAGKAVAEAKTAESSLSMLQNQHYALKLQSLLGDLKLPGSIVQILTRTDSTYSLNVFKEEEAGAVAQKLESLDLQPVDLAKTTLTQLQTEATKQARAPGGALDALLARNYQDGLVKYEQDLVCPAPVYADWQSAFEAAIRASEDNIRSCINDYWTERTTKEGWTPSDVTSLQKKDFWKEQERSYRASCKAAYSYIMQSAFQSAWAKGDEPCDERRMYVNHIVMGAPIKNKLKPLTVANPPSPQDITQLFRDRDGKAAEAGL
;
A
#
# COMPACT_ATOMS: atom_id res chain seq x y z
N MET A 1 19.51 -42.96 37.81
CA MET A 1 20.97 -43.12 37.65
C MET A 1 21.56 -41.71 37.52
N ALA A 2 22.70 -41.32 38.08
CA ALA A 2 23.61 -41.96 39.04
C ALA A 2 24.14 -40.85 40.00
N ALA A 3 24.22 -41.10 41.31
CA ALA A 3 25.47 -41.32 42.05
C ALA A 3 26.55 -40.21 41.86
N ARG A 4 26.87 -39.36 42.85
CA ARG A 4 27.50 -39.63 44.18
C ARG A 4 28.99 -40.00 44.05
N ASN A 5 29.83 -39.32 44.85
CA ASN A 5 31.22 -39.62 45.29
C ASN A 5 32.24 -38.50 44.92
N ARG A 6 33.34 -38.24 45.65
CA ARG A 6 33.82 -38.53 47.03
C ARG A 6 35.14 -37.79 47.23
N TYR A 7 35.48 -37.39 48.45
CA TYR A 7 36.79 -37.58 49.15
C TYR A 7 36.50 -37.30 50.65
N ALA A 8 36.48 -38.28 51.57
CA ALA A 8 37.60 -38.99 52.24
C ALA A 8 38.35 -38.07 53.25
N ARG A 9 38.15 -38.17 54.58
CA ARG A 9 38.50 -39.23 55.58
C ARG A 9 39.99 -39.29 55.98
N PHE A 10 40.29 -39.10 57.28
CA PHE A 10 41.16 -39.90 58.18
C PHE A 10 40.88 -39.36 59.62
N LEU A 11 40.25 -40.09 60.57
CA LEU A 11 40.73 -41.17 61.49
C LEU A 11 41.76 -40.70 62.54
N GLY A 12 41.74 -41.11 63.82
CA GLY A 12 40.88 -42.01 64.63
C GLY A 12 40.89 -41.57 66.12
N LYS A 13 40.24 -42.15 67.15
CA LYS A 13 39.61 -43.46 67.49
C LYS A 13 40.46 -44.49 68.27
N ARG A 14 40.33 -44.48 69.61
CA ARG A 14 40.41 -45.57 70.64
C ARG A 14 40.06 -44.89 71.99
N ARG A 15 39.20 -45.32 72.93
CA ARG A 15 38.56 -46.60 73.34
C ARG A 15 39.51 -47.64 73.98
N SER A 16 39.44 -47.80 75.31
CA SER A 16 39.11 -49.07 76.02
C SER A 16 39.06 -48.92 77.56
N ASN A 17 37.96 -49.36 78.19
CA ASN A 17 37.79 -50.25 79.38
C ASN A 17 38.82 -50.27 80.56
N SER A 18 38.49 -50.62 81.83
CA SER A 18 37.27 -51.23 82.44
C SER A 18 37.30 -51.26 84.00
N ASN A 19 36.19 -51.72 84.62
CA ASN A 19 35.99 -52.22 86.02
C ASN A 19 35.71 -51.16 87.11
N ALA A 20 34.85 -51.37 88.12
CA ALA A 20 33.80 -52.39 88.40
C ALA A 20 32.82 -51.85 89.51
N PRO A 21 31.65 -52.49 89.83
CA PRO A 21 30.49 -51.77 90.41
C PRO A 21 29.94 -52.21 91.81
N GLN A 22 29.07 -51.34 92.38
CA GLN A 22 27.82 -51.59 93.16
C GLN A 22 27.76 -52.13 94.64
N HIS A 23 27.12 -51.30 95.52
CA HIS A 23 26.09 -51.62 96.56
C HIS A 23 26.40 -52.54 97.81
N PRO A 24 25.53 -52.64 98.86
CA PRO A 24 24.79 -51.61 99.63
C PRO A 24 24.60 -51.84 101.19
N THR A 25 24.48 -50.77 102.00
CA THR A 25 23.62 -50.66 103.25
C THR A 25 23.83 -51.63 104.47
N PRO A 26 23.01 -51.67 105.57
CA PRO A 26 22.86 -50.66 106.68
C PRO A 26 22.80 -51.21 108.16
N VAL A 27 22.49 -50.30 109.13
CA VAL A 27 21.87 -50.41 110.52
C VAL A 27 22.65 -50.79 111.82
N ALA A 28 22.39 -49.98 112.89
CA ALA A 28 22.33 -50.24 114.37
C ALA A 28 23.55 -50.79 115.16
N GLY A 29 23.72 -50.56 116.49
CA GLY A 29 23.04 -49.63 117.43
C GLY A 29 23.25 -49.93 118.95
N ILE A 30 23.35 -48.86 119.78
CA ILE A 30 22.84 -48.71 121.17
C ILE A 30 23.51 -49.40 122.42
N SER A 31 23.78 -48.55 123.45
CA SER A 31 23.88 -48.81 124.93
C SER A 31 24.99 -49.71 125.51
N ARG A 32 25.31 -49.72 126.83
CA ARG A 32 25.50 -48.73 127.94
C ARG A 32 25.53 -49.52 129.28
N VAL A 33 26.48 -49.21 130.16
CA VAL A 33 26.34 -49.13 131.65
C VAL A 33 26.14 -50.41 132.50
N ASP A 34 26.98 -50.57 133.54
CA ASP A 34 26.58 -50.72 134.97
C ASP A 34 27.82 -50.51 135.88
N LYS A 35 27.80 -49.61 136.90
CA LYS A 35 27.31 -49.71 138.32
C LYS A 35 28.31 -50.41 139.28
N ALA A 36 28.41 -50.08 140.58
CA ALA A 36 28.01 -48.91 141.39
C ALA A 36 28.50 -49.03 142.85
N LEU A 37 28.37 -47.94 143.65
CA LEU A 37 28.27 -47.88 145.14
C LEU A 37 29.53 -48.24 145.97
N SER A 38 29.80 -47.68 147.17
CA SER A 38 29.03 -46.79 148.09
C SER A 38 30.00 -45.93 148.94
N TYR A 39 29.77 -44.62 149.17
CA TYR A 39 29.20 -44.02 150.41
C TYR A 39 29.75 -44.64 151.72
N THR A 40 30.42 -43.98 152.68
CA THR A 40 30.70 -42.56 153.04
C THR A 40 32.16 -42.48 153.61
N ALA A 41 32.75 -41.41 154.18
CA ALA A 41 32.34 -40.03 154.54
C ALA A 41 33.61 -39.11 154.41
N VAL A 42 33.55 -37.85 153.96
CA VAL A 42 33.12 -36.57 154.59
C VAL A 42 34.15 -35.97 155.59
N ILE A 43 34.69 -34.79 155.25
CA ILE A 43 35.51 -33.85 156.07
C ILE A 43 37.01 -34.20 156.22
N ALA A 44 37.75 -34.20 155.09
CA ALA A 44 39.22 -34.08 155.03
C ALA A 44 39.71 -33.59 153.63
N ASN A 45 38.85 -32.93 152.85
CA ASN A 45 38.77 -31.47 152.78
C ASN A 45 39.82 -30.78 151.88
N LEU A 46 39.27 -30.20 150.80
CA LEU A 46 39.61 -28.89 150.22
C LEU A 46 40.97 -28.68 149.54
N SER A 47 42.05 -29.36 149.91
CA SER A 47 43.37 -29.16 149.28
C SER A 47 43.42 -29.63 147.82
N GLN A 48 42.95 -30.86 147.55
CA GLN A 48 43.09 -31.49 146.22
C GLN A 48 42.12 -30.96 145.15
N VAL A 49 41.04 -30.28 145.53
CA VAL A 49 40.02 -29.78 144.58
C VAL A 49 40.52 -28.51 143.85
N LEU A 50 41.35 -27.70 144.50
CA LEU A 50 41.80 -26.41 143.96
C LEU A 50 42.85 -26.57 142.82
N MET A 51 43.64 -27.65 142.86
CA MET A 51 44.64 -27.94 141.82
C MET A 51 44.03 -28.38 140.49
N LEU A 52 42.88 -29.06 140.50
CA LEU A 52 42.24 -29.61 139.31
C LEU A 52 41.62 -28.53 138.40
N ILE A 53 41.13 -27.44 139.00
CA ILE A 53 40.44 -26.36 138.26
C ILE A 53 41.38 -25.63 137.31
N VAL A 54 42.64 -25.40 137.71
CA VAL A 54 43.64 -24.71 136.88
C VAL A 54 43.96 -25.49 135.60
N VAL A 55 44.03 -26.81 135.67
CA VAL A 55 44.33 -27.69 134.52
C VAL A 55 43.16 -27.72 133.51
N VAL A 56 41.92 -27.76 134.00
CA VAL A 56 40.72 -27.78 133.12
C VAL A 56 40.53 -26.46 132.38
N VAL A 57 40.79 -25.32 133.04
CA VAL A 57 40.70 -23.99 132.38
C VAL A 57 41.75 -23.84 131.28
N GLY A 58 42.98 -24.34 131.50
CA GLY A 58 44.05 -24.30 130.49
C GLY A 58 43.73 -25.07 129.20
N TYR A 59 43.02 -26.20 129.31
CA TYR A 59 42.64 -27.02 128.15
C TYR A 59 41.52 -26.39 127.30
N ILE A 60 40.55 -25.73 127.94
CA ILE A 60 39.37 -25.16 127.25
C ILE A 60 39.75 -23.96 126.36
N PHE A 61 40.71 -23.14 126.78
CA PHE A 61 41.05 -21.89 126.08
C PHE A 61 42.02 -22.03 124.90
N THR A 62 42.70 -23.18 124.73
CA THR A 62 43.75 -23.36 123.72
C THR A 62 43.32 -24.19 122.50
N VAL A 63 42.42 -25.17 122.65
CA VAL A 63 42.12 -26.15 121.58
C VAL A 63 40.93 -25.75 120.69
N ARG A 64 40.00 -24.92 121.19
CA ARG A 64 38.72 -24.66 120.49
C ARG A 64 38.76 -23.84 119.18
N PRO A 65 39.71 -22.93 118.89
CA PRO A 65 39.64 -22.07 117.69
C PRO A 65 40.14 -22.73 116.38
N VAL A 66 40.57 -24.00 116.39
CA VAL A 66 41.18 -24.66 115.22
C VAL A 66 40.15 -25.35 114.30
N PHE A 67 39.06 -25.91 114.84
CA PHE A 67 38.13 -26.77 114.08
C PHE A 67 36.93 -26.07 113.41
N GLN A 68 36.88 -24.74 113.36
CA GLN A 68 35.77 -23.99 112.73
C GLN A 68 36.08 -23.46 111.32
N LYS A 69 37.29 -23.69 110.78
CA LYS A 69 37.68 -23.14 109.46
C LYS A 69 37.29 -24.00 108.25
N GLU A 70 36.85 -25.24 108.45
CA GLU A 70 36.56 -26.16 107.34
C GLU A 70 35.11 -26.01 106.84
N VAL A 71 34.11 -26.12 107.72
CA VAL A 71 32.67 -26.11 107.35
C VAL A 71 32.20 -24.80 106.68
N VAL A 72 32.77 -23.64 107.07
CA VAL A 72 32.41 -22.34 106.49
C VAL A 72 32.86 -22.22 105.02
N SER A 73 33.85 -23.01 104.58
CA SER A 73 34.30 -22.98 103.18
C SER A 73 33.36 -23.74 102.22
N GLU A 74 32.58 -24.70 102.74
CA GLU A 74 31.76 -25.61 101.92
C GLU A 74 30.42 -24.97 101.48
N ASP A 75 29.74 -24.25 102.38
CA ASP A 75 28.50 -23.53 102.05
C ASP A 75 28.76 -22.27 101.19
N LEU A 76 29.89 -21.58 101.39
CA LEU A 76 30.32 -20.50 100.49
C LEU A 76 30.58 -21.01 99.07
N ALA A 77 31.15 -22.22 98.92
CA ALA A 77 31.33 -22.85 97.62
C ALA A 77 29.99 -23.21 96.96
N ARG A 78 29.01 -23.73 97.71
CA ARG A 78 27.65 -24.00 97.19
C ARG A 78 26.95 -22.72 96.74
N LEU A 79 26.95 -21.66 97.55
CA LEU A 79 26.32 -20.39 97.16
C LEU A 79 26.95 -19.78 95.91
N GLN A 80 28.29 -19.85 95.77
CA GLN A 80 28.98 -19.40 94.55
C GLN A 80 28.62 -20.26 93.32
N ILE A 81 28.40 -21.56 93.48
CA ILE A 81 27.96 -22.44 92.38
C ILE A 81 26.53 -22.10 91.95
N GLU A 82 25.61 -21.87 92.88
CA GLU A 82 24.24 -21.47 92.55
C GLU A 82 24.16 -20.07 91.95
N GLN A 83 24.89 -19.09 92.50
CA GLN A 83 25.01 -17.75 91.87
C GLN A 83 25.59 -17.83 90.46
N ARG A 84 26.66 -18.62 90.23
CA ARG A 84 27.19 -18.83 88.87
C ARG A 84 26.19 -19.53 87.95
N LYS A 85 25.35 -20.43 88.46
CA LYS A 85 24.34 -21.15 87.68
C LYS A 85 23.15 -20.25 87.32
N LEU A 86 22.68 -19.41 88.25
CA LEU A 86 21.68 -18.37 87.95
C LEU A 86 22.25 -17.32 87.00
N GLN A 87 23.50 -16.87 87.21
CA GLN A 87 24.17 -15.95 86.29
C GLN A 87 24.24 -16.55 84.88
N GLN A 88 24.69 -17.80 84.73
CA GLN A 88 24.68 -18.49 83.43
C GLN A 88 23.27 -18.67 82.81
N GLN A 89 22.21 -18.73 83.61
CA GLN A 89 20.83 -18.77 83.10
C GLN A 89 20.35 -17.38 82.68
N MET A 90 20.67 -16.34 83.46
CA MET A 90 20.40 -14.94 83.12
C MET A 90 21.17 -14.54 81.86
N ASP A 91 22.47 -14.85 81.77
CA ASP A 91 23.32 -14.59 80.61
C ASP A 91 22.78 -15.29 79.35
N LYS A 92 22.30 -16.54 79.47
CA LYS A 92 21.63 -17.24 78.35
C LYS A 92 20.28 -16.63 77.99
N GLN A 93 19.53 -16.13 78.96
CA GLN A 93 18.26 -15.46 78.69
C GLN A 93 18.48 -14.10 78.03
N THR A 94 19.44 -13.28 78.48
CA THR A 94 19.81 -12.02 77.83
C THR A 94 20.45 -12.26 76.46
N GLU A 95 21.27 -13.30 76.26
CA GLU A 95 21.75 -13.71 74.93
C GLU A 95 20.58 -14.11 74.02
N SER A 96 19.59 -14.86 74.53
CA SER A 96 18.40 -15.25 73.76
C SER A 96 17.47 -14.07 73.44
N LEU A 97 17.36 -13.09 74.34
CA LEU A 97 16.60 -11.86 74.15
C LEU A 97 17.30 -10.95 73.14
N ALA A 98 18.61 -10.75 73.26
CA ALA A 98 19.40 -9.99 72.29
C ALA A 98 19.37 -10.64 70.89
N ALA A 99 19.42 -11.97 70.80
CA ALA A 99 19.22 -12.70 69.55
C ALA A 99 17.78 -12.58 69.01
N GLY A 100 16.78 -12.50 69.89
CA GLY A 100 15.38 -12.25 69.55
C GLY A 100 15.13 -10.83 69.03
N GLU A 101 15.71 -9.83 69.69
CA GLU A 101 15.69 -8.42 69.28
C GLU A 101 16.41 -8.23 67.95
N ALA A 102 17.58 -8.86 67.75
CA ALA A 102 18.29 -8.87 66.47
C ALA A 102 17.44 -9.46 65.33
N ARG A 103 16.75 -10.58 65.56
CA ARG A 103 15.83 -11.19 64.58
C ARG A 103 14.58 -10.35 64.34
N ASN A 104 14.01 -9.72 65.36
CA ASN A 104 12.87 -8.82 65.20
C ASN A 104 13.27 -7.57 64.41
N LYS A 105 14.48 -7.06 64.61
CA LYS A 105 15.05 -5.97 63.80
C LYS A 105 15.25 -6.42 62.34
N GLU A 106 15.85 -7.58 62.11
CA GLU A 106 16.01 -8.15 60.76
C GLU A 106 14.65 -8.34 60.06
N LEU A 107 13.64 -8.85 60.76
CA LEU A 107 12.28 -8.99 60.24
C LEU A 107 11.59 -7.65 59.96
N ALA A 108 11.85 -6.62 60.76
CA ALA A 108 11.37 -5.26 60.51
C ALA A 108 12.06 -4.64 59.29
N ASP A 109 13.38 -4.79 59.16
CA ASP A 109 14.16 -4.35 58.00
C ASP A 109 13.70 -5.08 56.71
N GLN A 110 13.45 -6.40 56.79
CA GLN A 110 12.89 -7.19 55.68
C GLN A 110 11.46 -6.74 55.31
N ARG A 111 10.58 -6.46 56.28
CA ARG A 111 9.24 -5.92 56.01
C ARG A 111 9.31 -4.56 55.33
N SER A 112 10.12 -3.64 55.83
CA SER A 112 10.34 -2.31 55.24
C SER A 112 10.88 -2.42 53.81
N ALA A 113 11.83 -3.34 53.56
CA ALA A 113 12.33 -3.61 52.22
C ALA A 113 11.25 -4.18 51.27
N ILE A 114 10.41 -5.11 51.74
CA ILE A 114 9.30 -5.69 50.97
C ILE A 114 8.22 -4.63 50.68
N GLU A 115 7.86 -3.80 51.67
CA GLU A 115 6.92 -2.69 51.51
C GLU A 115 7.43 -1.66 50.49
N GLY A 116 8.73 -1.32 50.54
CA GLY A 116 9.38 -0.48 49.52
C GLY A 116 9.39 -1.11 48.12
N GLN A 117 9.57 -2.42 48.02
CA GLN A 117 9.46 -3.15 46.74
C GLN A 117 8.02 -3.17 46.22
N ILE A 118 7.02 -3.39 47.07
CA ILE A 118 5.60 -3.35 46.72
C ILE A 118 5.20 -1.95 46.24
N ALA A 119 5.60 -0.90 46.96
CA ALA A 119 5.37 0.49 46.53
C ALA A 119 6.00 0.77 45.14
N THR A 120 7.24 0.32 44.93
CA THR A 120 7.94 0.46 43.64
C THR A 120 7.27 -0.33 42.52
N LEU A 121 6.76 -1.54 42.79
CA LEU A 121 6.04 -2.37 41.82
C LEU A 121 4.67 -1.79 41.49
N ASN A 122 3.92 -1.30 42.48
CA ASN A 122 2.64 -0.62 42.27
C ASN A 122 2.82 0.64 41.41
N GLN A 123 3.86 1.45 41.68
CA GLN A 123 4.19 2.61 40.86
C GLN A 123 4.49 2.19 39.40
N LYS A 124 5.34 1.16 39.20
CA LYS A 124 5.64 0.62 37.86
C LYS A 124 4.40 0.06 37.15
N LEU A 125 3.45 -0.55 37.87
CA LEU A 125 2.19 -1.02 37.29
C LEU A 125 1.30 0.15 36.84
N VAL A 126 1.18 1.20 37.64
CA VAL A 126 0.43 2.42 37.28
C VAL A 126 1.08 3.11 36.06
N ASP A 127 2.40 3.24 36.04
CA ASP A 127 3.13 3.85 34.93
C ASP A 127 3.04 3.00 33.65
N ALA A 128 3.08 1.67 33.76
CA ALA A 128 2.88 0.74 32.66
C ALA A 128 1.43 0.76 32.13
N GLU A 129 0.43 0.80 33.01
CA GLU A 129 -0.97 0.89 32.61
C GLU A 129 -1.27 2.22 31.90
N LYS A 130 -0.76 3.33 32.44
CA LYS A 130 -0.83 4.65 31.79
C LYS A 130 -0.17 4.62 30.41
N SER A 131 1.04 4.07 30.30
CA SER A 131 1.76 3.92 29.03
C SER A 131 0.99 3.06 28.02
N ALA A 132 0.33 1.99 28.48
CA ALA A 132 -0.50 1.12 27.64
C ALA A 132 -1.78 1.84 27.15
N ARG A 133 -2.43 2.63 28.00
CA ARG A 133 -3.57 3.49 27.62
C ARG A 133 -3.14 4.53 26.59
N ASP A 134 -2.01 5.22 26.81
CA ASP A 134 -1.46 6.24 25.90
C ASP A 134 -1.00 5.62 24.56
N ALA A 135 -0.47 4.40 24.57
CA ALA A 135 -0.15 3.65 23.35
C ALA A 135 -1.43 3.26 22.58
N LYS A 136 -2.47 2.78 23.27
CA LYS A 136 -3.77 2.43 22.65
C LYS A 136 -4.46 3.66 22.04
N LEU A 137 -4.41 4.81 22.71
CA LEU A 137 -4.94 6.07 22.18
C LEU A 137 -4.19 6.53 20.92
N ARG A 138 -2.85 6.48 20.93
CA ARG A 138 -2.04 6.80 19.74
C ARG A 138 -2.29 5.83 18.58
N ALA A 139 -2.41 4.53 18.84
CA ALA A 139 -2.76 3.54 17.83
C ALA A 139 -4.16 3.79 17.24
N GLY A 140 -5.16 4.08 18.09
CA GLY A 140 -6.51 4.44 17.64
C GLY A 140 -6.54 5.70 16.77
N LYS A 141 -5.78 6.73 17.13
CA LYS A 141 -5.62 7.95 16.33
C LYS A 141 -4.96 7.66 14.98
N ALA A 142 -3.86 6.90 14.97
CA ALA A 142 -3.16 6.52 13.74
C ALA A 142 -4.03 5.68 12.79
N VAL A 143 -4.87 4.77 13.31
CA VAL A 143 -5.84 4.00 12.49
C VAL A 143 -6.92 4.91 11.90
N ALA A 144 -7.41 5.90 12.65
CA ALA A 144 -8.36 6.88 12.14
C ALA A 144 -7.74 7.75 11.03
N GLU A 145 -6.50 8.22 11.22
CA GLU A 145 -5.73 9.00 10.23
C GLU A 145 -5.39 8.17 8.98
N ALA A 146 -5.05 6.88 9.14
CA ALA A 146 -4.85 5.98 8.00
C ALA A 146 -6.14 5.81 7.18
N LYS A 147 -7.28 5.61 7.83
CA LYS A 147 -8.58 5.47 7.15
C LYS A 147 -9.01 6.74 6.41
N THR A 148 -8.77 7.93 6.97
CA THR A 148 -9.04 9.18 6.25
C THR A 148 -8.07 9.37 5.09
N ALA A 149 -6.79 9.05 5.24
CA ALA A 149 -5.80 9.08 4.17
C ALA A 149 -6.15 8.11 3.02
N GLU A 150 -6.56 6.87 3.30
CA GLU A 150 -7.03 5.90 2.30
C GLU A 150 -8.24 6.43 1.51
N SER A 151 -9.24 6.99 2.20
CA SER A 151 -10.42 7.56 1.53
C SER A 151 -10.07 8.77 0.64
N SER A 152 -9.12 9.60 1.09
CA SER A 152 -8.63 10.75 0.35
C SER A 152 -7.81 10.33 -0.87
N LEU A 153 -6.97 9.31 -0.72
CA LEU A 153 -6.15 8.74 -1.79
C LEU A 153 -7.02 8.09 -2.87
N SER A 154 -8.07 7.36 -2.49
CA SER A 154 -9.07 6.81 -3.43
C SER A 154 -9.80 7.92 -4.20
N MET A 155 -10.21 8.99 -3.52
CA MET A 155 -10.82 10.16 -4.17
C MET A 155 -9.88 10.82 -5.19
N LEU A 156 -8.61 11.05 -4.80
CA LEU A 156 -7.58 11.63 -5.66
C LEU A 156 -7.25 10.73 -6.86
N GLN A 157 -7.20 9.40 -6.68
CA GLN A 157 -7.02 8.45 -7.77
C GLN A 157 -8.17 8.51 -8.78
N ASN A 158 -9.42 8.57 -8.31
CA ASN A 158 -10.60 8.69 -9.18
C ASN A 158 -10.61 10.03 -9.93
N GLN A 159 -10.26 11.14 -9.27
CA GLN A 159 -10.11 12.45 -9.92
C GLN A 159 -8.99 12.44 -10.98
N HIS A 160 -7.84 11.84 -10.66
CA HIS A 160 -6.73 11.71 -11.61
C HIS A 160 -7.11 10.82 -12.81
N TYR A 161 -7.88 9.75 -12.59
CA TYR A 161 -8.41 8.92 -13.68
C TYR A 161 -9.30 9.74 -14.61
N ALA A 162 -10.25 10.49 -14.04
CA ALA A 162 -11.18 11.33 -14.79
C ALA A 162 -10.43 12.40 -15.61
N LEU A 163 -9.38 13.02 -15.06
CA LEU A 163 -8.55 13.98 -15.78
C LEU A 163 -7.76 13.35 -16.94
N LYS A 164 -7.19 12.14 -16.75
CA LYS A 164 -6.51 11.43 -17.85
C LYS A 164 -7.49 11.00 -18.94
N LEU A 165 -8.68 10.51 -18.56
CA LEU A 165 -9.75 10.21 -19.50
C LEU A 165 -10.18 11.45 -20.28
N GLN A 166 -10.43 12.57 -19.61
CA GLN A 166 -10.79 13.84 -20.23
C GLN A 166 -9.71 14.35 -21.21
N SER A 167 -8.42 14.18 -20.86
CA SER A 167 -7.31 14.51 -21.76
C SER A 167 -7.21 13.59 -22.97
N LEU A 168 -7.59 12.32 -22.84
CA LEU A 168 -7.62 11.34 -23.94
C LEU A 168 -8.78 11.58 -24.91
N LEU A 169 -9.94 11.97 -24.38
CA LEU A 169 -11.14 12.29 -25.16
C LEU A 169 -10.98 13.61 -25.93
N GLY A 170 -10.23 14.58 -25.40
CA GLY A 170 -9.82 15.79 -26.11
C GLY A 170 -10.31 17.12 -25.56
N ASP A 171 -11.00 17.11 -24.40
CA ASP A 171 -11.55 18.33 -23.80
C ASP A 171 -10.46 19.28 -23.22
N LEU A 172 -9.20 18.84 -23.17
CA LEU A 172 -8.07 19.57 -22.56
C LEU A 172 -6.88 19.81 -23.51
N LYS A 173 -6.72 18.97 -24.54
CA LYS A 173 -5.70 19.04 -25.59
C LYS A 173 -6.23 18.34 -26.85
N LEU A 174 -5.74 18.72 -28.03
CA LEU A 174 -6.03 17.96 -29.25
C LEU A 174 -5.62 16.49 -29.08
N PRO A 175 -6.53 15.50 -29.24
CA PRO A 175 -6.19 14.08 -29.18
C PRO A 175 -5.10 13.71 -30.18
N GLY A 176 -4.31 12.68 -29.85
CA GLY A 176 -3.27 12.14 -30.75
C GLY A 176 -3.84 11.71 -32.11
N SER A 177 -5.07 11.20 -32.15
CA SER A 177 -5.81 10.90 -33.39
C SER A 177 -6.09 12.15 -34.23
N ILE A 178 -6.53 13.25 -33.61
CA ILE A 178 -6.74 14.53 -34.30
C ILE A 178 -5.40 15.10 -34.80
N VAL A 179 -4.32 15.00 -34.02
CA VAL A 179 -2.98 15.40 -34.50
C VAL A 179 -2.53 14.55 -35.69
N GLN A 180 -2.80 13.25 -35.70
CA GLN A 180 -2.50 12.37 -36.83
C GLN A 180 -3.31 12.72 -38.09
N ILE A 181 -4.60 13.02 -37.93
CA ILE A 181 -5.45 13.54 -39.01
C ILE A 181 -4.89 14.88 -39.53
N LEU A 182 -4.51 15.80 -38.64
CA LEU A 182 -3.97 17.12 -39.02
C LEU A 182 -2.59 17.04 -39.70
N THR A 183 -1.69 16.17 -39.25
CA THR A 183 -0.42 15.91 -39.96
C THR A 183 -0.63 15.24 -41.31
N ARG A 184 -1.77 14.57 -41.52
CA ARG A 184 -2.20 14.08 -42.83
C ARG A 184 -2.88 15.18 -43.66
N THR A 185 -3.66 16.12 -43.10
CA THR A 185 -4.33 17.16 -43.89
C THR A 185 -3.39 18.00 -44.74
N ASP A 186 -2.18 18.32 -44.26
CA ASP A 186 -1.16 19.07 -45.03
C ASP A 186 -0.60 18.30 -46.25
N SER A 187 -0.86 17.00 -46.37
CA SER A 187 -0.30 16.14 -47.44
C SER A 187 -1.34 15.29 -48.19
N THR A 188 -2.52 15.04 -47.63
CA THR A 188 -3.43 13.99 -48.13
C THR A 188 -4.93 14.33 -48.17
N TYR A 189 -5.40 15.47 -47.65
CA TYR A 189 -6.81 15.84 -47.85
C TYR A 189 -7.08 16.39 -49.28
N SER A 190 -7.53 15.46 -50.13
CA SER A 190 -8.51 15.57 -51.22
C SER A 190 -8.27 16.47 -52.44
N LEU A 191 -7.31 17.39 -52.48
CA LEU A 191 -7.18 18.30 -53.65
C LEU A 191 -6.66 17.66 -54.96
N ASN A 192 -6.03 16.48 -54.92
CA ASN A 192 -5.24 15.95 -56.06
C ASN A 192 -5.45 14.45 -56.39
N VAL A 193 -6.57 13.83 -55.99
CA VAL A 193 -6.88 12.43 -56.35
C VAL A 193 -7.41 12.31 -57.78
N PHE A 194 -8.48 13.05 -58.07
CA PHE A 194 -9.20 12.98 -59.35
C PHE A 194 -8.60 13.97 -60.36
N LYS A 195 -7.69 13.49 -61.20
CA LYS A 195 -7.04 14.26 -62.29
C LYS A 195 -7.04 13.46 -63.59
N GLU A 196 -7.32 14.12 -64.70
CA GLU A 196 -7.37 13.49 -66.04
C GLU A 196 -6.04 12.80 -66.40
N GLU A 197 -4.92 13.46 -66.13
CA GLU A 197 -3.56 12.97 -66.40
C GLU A 197 -3.19 11.70 -65.61
N GLU A 198 -3.87 11.46 -64.49
CA GLU A 198 -3.56 10.39 -63.53
C GLU A 198 -4.76 9.45 -63.33
N ALA A 199 -5.71 9.43 -64.27
CA ALA A 199 -6.95 8.64 -64.17
C ALA A 199 -6.68 7.15 -63.88
N GLY A 200 -5.63 6.59 -64.50
CA GLY A 200 -5.20 5.20 -64.31
C GLY A 200 -4.60 4.88 -62.93
N ALA A 201 -4.37 5.89 -62.08
CA ALA A 201 -3.82 5.75 -60.73
C ALA A 201 -4.84 6.09 -59.62
N VAL A 202 -6.10 6.41 -59.97
CA VAL A 202 -7.14 6.82 -59.01
C VAL A 202 -7.37 5.75 -57.93
N ALA A 203 -7.41 4.46 -58.31
CA ALA A 203 -7.63 3.38 -57.34
C ALA A 203 -6.51 3.33 -56.29
N GLN A 204 -5.24 3.34 -56.74
CA GLN A 204 -4.06 3.33 -55.86
C GLN A 204 -4.01 4.58 -54.96
N LYS A 205 -4.38 5.75 -55.48
CA LYS A 205 -4.43 6.98 -54.68
C LYS A 205 -5.49 6.89 -53.58
N LEU A 206 -6.70 6.45 -53.91
CA LEU A 206 -7.77 6.27 -52.92
C LEU A 206 -7.42 5.20 -51.87
N GLU A 207 -6.79 4.10 -52.26
CA GLU A 207 -6.30 3.06 -51.34
C GLU A 207 -5.21 3.61 -50.41
N SER A 208 -4.26 4.42 -50.92
CA SER A 208 -3.21 5.04 -50.09
C SER A 208 -3.71 6.06 -49.06
N LEU A 209 -4.94 6.55 -49.26
CA LEU A 209 -5.64 7.44 -48.34
C LEU A 209 -6.44 6.70 -47.27
N ASP A 210 -6.61 5.37 -47.38
CA ASP A 210 -7.41 4.64 -46.41
C ASP A 210 -6.83 4.76 -45.00
N LEU A 211 -7.73 5.06 -44.06
CA LEU A 211 -7.42 5.23 -42.66
C LEU A 211 -8.61 4.75 -41.85
N GLN A 212 -8.53 3.50 -41.44
CA GLN A 212 -9.53 2.89 -40.60
C GLN A 212 -9.48 3.51 -39.18
N PRO A 213 -10.62 3.89 -38.59
CA PRO A 213 -10.67 4.34 -37.19
C PRO A 213 -10.03 3.34 -36.22
N VAL A 214 -10.14 2.03 -36.50
CA VAL A 214 -9.50 0.98 -35.68
C VAL A 214 -7.97 1.08 -35.62
N ASP A 215 -7.30 1.60 -36.67
CA ASP A 215 -5.83 1.71 -36.69
C ASP A 215 -5.34 2.96 -35.95
N LEU A 216 -6.12 4.04 -35.96
CA LEU A 216 -5.94 5.17 -35.04
C LEU A 216 -6.10 4.72 -33.58
N ALA A 217 -7.07 3.84 -33.30
CA ALA A 217 -7.29 3.29 -31.97
C ALA A 217 -6.11 2.40 -31.52
N LYS A 218 -5.64 1.46 -32.36
CA LYS A 218 -4.45 0.63 -32.08
C LYS A 218 -3.20 1.49 -31.83
N THR A 219 -3.04 2.57 -32.59
CA THR A 219 -1.91 3.51 -32.40
C THR A 219 -2.01 4.24 -31.07
N THR A 220 -3.21 4.69 -30.69
CA THR A 220 -3.49 5.32 -29.38
C THR A 220 -3.26 4.34 -28.22
N LEU A 221 -3.71 3.09 -28.34
CA LEU A 221 -3.43 2.03 -27.37
C LEU A 221 -1.92 1.82 -27.17
N THR A 222 -1.15 1.79 -28.26
CA THR A 222 0.31 1.65 -28.22
C THR A 222 0.99 2.82 -27.49
N GLN A 223 0.48 4.05 -27.66
CA GLN A 223 0.94 5.22 -26.91
C GLN A 223 0.62 5.09 -25.42
N LEU A 224 -0.62 4.74 -25.06
CA LEU A 224 -1.04 4.54 -23.66
C LEU A 224 -0.22 3.43 -22.97
N GLN A 225 0.02 2.30 -23.63
CA GLN A 225 0.87 1.21 -23.12
C GLN A 225 2.33 1.65 -22.93
N THR A 226 2.85 2.47 -23.85
CA THR A 226 4.20 3.05 -23.76
C THR A 226 4.31 4.02 -22.58
N GLU A 227 3.31 4.87 -22.36
CA GLU A 227 3.26 5.78 -21.21
C GLU A 227 3.13 5.04 -19.88
N ALA A 228 2.27 4.02 -19.81
CA ALA A 228 2.14 3.14 -18.64
C ALA A 228 3.46 2.45 -18.30
N THR A 229 4.21 1.98 -19.31
CA THR A 229 5.52 1.35 -19.10
C THR A 229 6.57 2.36 -18.62
N LYS A 230 6.60 3.57 -19.20
CA LYS A 230 7.49 4.67 -18.76
C LYS A 230 7.19 5.10 -17.32
N GLN A 231 5.93 5.14 -16.92
CA GLN A 231 5.48 5.58 -15.60
C GLN A 231 5.33 4.43 -14.58
N ALA A 232 5.69 3.18 -14.92
CA ALA A 232 5.42 1.99 -14.11
C ALA A 232 5.94 2.03 -12.66
N ARG A 233 6.96 2.86 -12.36
CA ARG A 233 7.51 3.07 -11.00
C ARG A 233 7.03 4.36 -10.32
N ALA A 234 6.28 5.21 -11.03
CA ALA A 234 5.74 6.45 -10.50
C ALA A 234 4.40 6.20 -9.79
N PRO A 235 3.96 7.07 -8.85
CA PRO A 235 2.66 6.94 -8.17
C PRO A 235 1.45 6.90 -9.12
N GLY A 236 1.59 7.39 -10.36
CA GLY A 236 0.57 7.34 -11.41
C GLY A 236 0.58 6.08 -12.28
N GLY A 237 1.64 5.25 -12.26
CA GLY A 237 1.82 4.17 -13.24
C GLY A 237 0.73 3.11 -13.23
N ALA A 238 0.17 2.79 -12.06
CA ALA A 238 -0.97 1.87 -11.95
C ALA A 238 -2.25 2.44 -12.62
N LEU A 239 -2.39 3.76 -12.65
CA LEU A 239 -3.51 4.46 -13.29
C LEU A 239 -3.38 4.45 -14.81
N ASP A 240 -2.17 4.63 -15.34
CA ASP A 240 -1.89 4.53 -16.78
C ASP A 240 -2.09 3.11 -17.29
N ALA A 241 -1.64 2.11 -16.52
CA ALA A 241 -1.90 0.70 -16.83
C ALA A 241 -3.41 0.38 -16.83
N LEU A 242 -4.18 0.96 -15.89
CA LEU A 242 -5.63 0.82 -15.86
C LEU A 242 -6.30 1.49 -17.07
N LEU A 243 -5.87 2.70 -17.44
CA LEU A 243 -6.40 3.42 -18.61
C LEU A 243 -6.10 2.66 -19.92
N ALA A 244 -4.87 2.21 -20.11
CA ALA A 244 -4.47 1.42 -21.27
C ALA A 244 -5.26 0.11 -21.37
N ARG A 245 -5.51 -0.57 -20.23
CA ARG A 245 -6.34 -1.78 -20.18
C ARG A 245 -7.80 -1.51 -20.52
N ASN A 246 -8.41 -0.49 -19.91
CA ASN A 246 -9.79 -0.12 -20.20
C ASN A 246 -9.98 0.28 -21.67
N TYR A 247 -8.97 0.94 -22.27
CA TYR A 247 -8.95 1.25 -23.70
C TYR A 247 -8.83 -0.01 -24.57
N GLN A 248 -8.01 -0.98 -24.17
CA GLN A 248 -7.90 -2.27 -24.86
C GLN A 248 -9.22 -3.08 -24.80
N ASP A 249 -9.84 -3.16 -23.63
CA ASP A 249 -11.12 -3.84 -23.44
C ASP A 249 -12.24 -3.14 -24.25
N GLY A 250 -12.22 -1.80 -24.30
CA GLY A 250 -13.08 -0.98 -25.14
C GLY A 250 -12.88 -1.20 -26.64
N LEU A 251 -11.62 -1.30 -27.09
CA LEU A 251 -11.28 -1.53 -28.50
C LEU A 251 -11.85 -2.85 -29.01
N VAL A 252 -11.78 -3.91 -28.21
CA VAL A 252 -12.40 -5.21 -28.53
C VAL A 252 -13.94 -5.11 -28.53
N LYS A 253 -14.52 -4.40 -27.56
CA LYS A 253 -15.97 -4.25 -27.42
C LYS A 253 -16.61 -3.47 -28.56
N TYR A 254 -15.95 -2.42 -29.05
CA TYR A 254 -16.48 -1.49 -30.04
C TYR A 254 -15.79 -1.63 -31.42
N GLU A 255 -15.10 -2.74 -31.68
CA GLU A 255 -14.37 -2.98 -32.93
C GLU A 255 -15.24 -2.79 -34.18
N GLN A 256 -16.48 -3.28 -34.15
CA GLN A 256 -17.43 -3.17 -35.27
C GLN A 256 -17.87 -1.72 -35.55
N ASP A 257 -17.86 -0.83 -34.55
CA ASP A 257 -18.17 0.59 -34.73
C ASP A 257 -16.97 1.37 -35.31
N LEU A 258 -15.78 0.77 -35.36
CA LEU A 258 -14.51 1.35 -35.79
C LEU A 258 -13.98 0.83 -37.13
N VAL A 259 -14.61 -0.22 -37.69
CA VAL A 259 -14.27 -0.75 -39.02
C VAL A 259 -15.16 -0.09 -40.07
N CYS A 260 -14.53 0.60 -41.02
CA CYS A 260 -15.21 1.23 -42.14
C CYS A 260 -15.27 0.30 -43.36
N PRO A 261 -16.39 0.30 -44.11
CA PRO A 261 -16.51 -0.51 -45.31
C PRO A 261 -15.57 0.04 -46.39
N ALA A 262 -14.56 -0.73 -46.77
CA ALA A 262 -13.69 -0.38 -47.89
C ALA A 262 -14.50 -0.29 -49.19
N PRO A 263 -14.41 0.82 -49.94
CA PRO A 263 -15.07 0.94 -51.24
C PRO A 263 -14.31 0.14 -52.30
N VAL A 264 -14.98 -0.21 -53.40
CA VAL A 264 -14.34 -0.90 -54.52
C VAL A 264 -13.53 0.12 -55.34
N TYR A 265 -12.26 0.32 -54.98
CA TYR A 265 -11.39 1.33 -55.61
C TYR A 265 -11.28 1.20 -57.14
N ALA A 266 -11.36 -0.03 -57.66
CA ALA A 266 -11.38 -0.31 -59.10
C ALA A 266 -12.61 0.26 -59.82
N ASP A 267 -13.78 0.29 -59.16
CA ASP A 267 -15.01 0.86 -59.71
C ASP A 267 -14.91 2.40 -59.75
N TRP A 268 -14.30 3.01 -58.73
CA TRP A 268 -14.03 4.45 -58.69
C TRP A 268 -13.13 4.90 -59.84
N GLN A 269 -12.04 4.17 -60.10
CA GLN A 269 -11.19 4.42 -61.27
C GLN A 269 -11.94 4.19 -62.58
N SER A 270 -12.63 3.06 -62.73
CA SER A 270 -13.35 2.70 -63.96
C SER A 270 -14.44 3.71 -64.30
N ALA A 271 -15.17 4.21 -63.30
CA ALA A 271 -16.18 5.26 -63.45
C ALA A 271 -15.55 6.60 -63.85
N PHE A 272 -14.41 6.98 -63.26
CA PHE A 272 -13.70 8.21 -63.59
C PHE A 272 -13.16 8.18 -65.03
N GLU A 273 -12.52 7.07 -65.44
CA GLU A 273 -12.12 6.86 -66.84
C GLU A 273 -13.33 6.85 -67.80
N ALA A 274 -14.47 6.29 -67.39
CA ALA A 274 -15.68 6.31 -68.20
C ALA A 274 -16.26 7.73 -68.36
N ALA A 275 -16.21 8.56 -67.30
CA ALA A 275 -16.59 9.96 -67.38
C ALA A 275 -15.65 10.76 -68.31
N ILE A 276 -14.33 10.52 -68.26
CA ILE A 276 -13.37 11.10 -69.21
C ILE A 276 -13.69 10.66 -70.65
N ARG A 277 -13.96 9.37 -70.89
CA ARG A 277 -14.35 8.86 -72.23
C ARG A 277 -15.66 9.47 -72.74
N ALA A 278 -16.62 9.76 -71.85
CA ALA A 278 -17.89 10.40 -72.18
C ALA A 278 -17.81 11.94 -72.36
N SER A 279 -16.62 12.55 -72.19
CA SER A 279 -16.47 14.01 -72.25
C SER A 279 -16.69 14.60 -73.65
N GLU A 280 -16.21 13.97 -74.72
CA GLU A 280 -16.23 14.57 -76.07
C GLU A 280 -17.65 14.80 -76.62
N ASP A 281 -18.60 13.90 -76.36
CA ASP A 281 -19.99 14.11 -76.82
C ASP A 281 -20.69 15.21 -76.01
N ASN A 282 -20.40 15.31 -74.70
CA ASN A 282 -20.88 16.40 -73.85
C ASN A 282 -20.27 17.76 -74.24
N ILE A 283 -18.96 17.79 -74.51
CA ILE A 283 -18.26 18.98 -75.02
C ILE A 283 -18.83 19.40 -76.39
N ARG A 284 -19.12 18.44 -77.28
CA ARG A 284 -19.73 18.73 -78.58
C ARG A 284 -21.15 19.31 -78.45
N SER A 285 -21.95 18.82 -77.49
CA SER A 285 -23.26 19.43 -77.18
C SER A 285 -23.06 20.89 -76.75
N CYS A 286 -22.24 21.14 -75.73
CA CYS A 286 -21.97 22.49 -75.22
C CYS A 286 -21.46 23.47 -76.28
N ILE A 287 -20.62 23.02 -77.23
CA ILE A 287 -20.21 23.85 -78.37
C ILE A 287 -21.39 24.22 -79.27
N ASN A 288 -22.29 23.26 -79.55
CA ASN A 288 -23.51 23.52 -80.32
C ASN A 288 -24.45 24.45 -79.57
N ASP A 289 -24.60 24.28 -78.25
CA ASP A 289 -25.48 25.09 -77.40
C ASP A 289 -25.01 26.56 -77.38
N TYR A 290 -23.71 26.81 -77.12
CA TYR A 290 -23.11 28.16 -77.22
C TYR A 290 -23.25 28.77 -78.62
N TRP A 291 -23.10 27.96 -79.68
CA TRP A 291 -23.28 28.45 -81.04
C TRP A 291 -24.73 28.83 -81.29
N THR A 292 -25.70 27.98 -80.95
CA THR A 292 -27.13 28.25 -81.09
C THR A 292 -27.56 29.49 -80.32
N GLU A 293 -27.13 29.63 -79.07
CA GLU A 293 -27.35 30.81 -78.23
C GLU A 293 -26.84 32.08 -78.92
N ARG A 294 -25.60 32.06 -79.43
CA ARG A 294 -25.02 33.20 -80.15
C ARG A 294 -25.76 33.50 -81.46
N THR A 295 -26.07 32.50 -82.27
CA THR A 295 -26.81 32.71 -83.52
C THR A 295 -28.17 33.37 -83.26
N THR A 296 -28.78 33.06 -82.11
CA THR A 296 -30.03 33.66 -81.64
C THR A 296 -29.82 35.10 -81.16
N LYS A 297 -28.82 35.35 -80.30
CA LYS A 297 -28.48 36.69 -79.78
C LYS A 297 -28.08 37.69 -80.90
N GLU A 298 -27.39 37.21 -81.93
CA GLU A 298 -26.90 38.03 -83.05
C GLU A 298 -27.90 38.11 -84.23
N GLY A 299 -29.02 37.39 -84.17
CA GLY A 299 -30.10 37.41 -85.18
C GLY A 299 -29.71 36.86 -86.55
N TRP A 300 -28.73 35.95 -86.63
CA TRP A 300 -28.20 35.43 -87.91
C TRP A 300 -29.17 34.49 -88.62
N THR A 301 -29.28 34.61 -89.95
CA THR A 301 -30.09 33.69 -90.74
C THR A 301 -29.37 32.35 -90.95
N PRO A 302 -30.08 31.24 -91.28
CA PRO A 302 -29.43 29.96 -91.60
C PRO A 302 -28.37 30.04 -92.72
N SER A 303 -28.52 31.00 -93.64
CA SER A 303 -27.53 31.28 -94.69
C SER A 303 -26.25 31.90 -94.11
N ASP A 304 -26.38 32.86 -93.20
CA ASP A 304 -25.25 33.50 -92.52
C ASP A 304 -24.48 32.49 -91.68
N VAL A 305 -25.20 31.67 -90.89
CA VAL A 305 -24.63 30.59 -90.09
C VAL A 305 -23.82 29.62 -90.95
N THR A 306 -24.38 29.16 -92.08
CA THR A 306 -23.71 28.26 -93.02
C THR A 306 -22.48 28.91 -93.69
N SER A 307 -22.52 30.23 -93.90
CA SER A 307 -21.40 31.02 -94.45
C SER A 307 -20.27 31.20 -93.44
N LEU A 308 -20.61 31.48 -92.18
CA LEU A 308 -19.66 31.65 -91.08
C LEU A 308 -18.95 30.33 -90.72
N GLN A 309 -19.68 29.20 -90.72
CA GLN A 309 -19.12 27.85 -90.48
C GLN A 309 -18.07 27.42 -91.51
N LYS A 310 -18.09 27.98 -92.73
CA LYS A 310 -17.10 27.69 -93.78
C LYS A 310 -15.84 28.56 -93.72
N LYS A 311 -15.80 29.57 -92.85
CA LYS A 311 -14.68 30.53 -92.71
C LYS A 311 -13.81 30.17 -91.50
N ASP A 312 -12.58 30.68 -91.48
CA ASP A 312 -11.68 30.51 -90.33
C ASP A 312 -12.24 31.10 -89.03
N PHE A 313 -13.16 32.07 -89.12
CA PHE A 313 -13.97 32.55 -88.00
C PHE A 313 -14.58 31.42 -87.17
N TRP A 314 -15.19 30.40 -87.81
CA TRP A 314 -15.76 29.28 -87.07
C TRP A 314 -14.69 28.42 -86.40
N LYS A 315 -13.52 28.22 -87.02
CA LYS A 315 -12.41 27.46 -86.39
C LYS A 315 -11.89 28.16 -85.13
N GLU A 316 -11.84 29.49 -85.12
CA GLU A 316 -11.46 30.27 -83.95
C GLU A 316 -12.53 30.22 -82.85
N GLN A 317 -13.81 30.37 -83.23
CA GLN A 317 -14.92 30.29 -82.27
C GLN A 317 -15.10 28.87 -81.70
N GLU A 318 -15.06 27.82 -82.52
CA GLU A 318 -15.10 26.42 -82.06
C GLU A 318 -13.96 26.13 -81.10
N ARG A 319 -12.74 26.61 -81.38
CA ARG A 319 -11.60 26.47 -80.46
C ARG A 319 -11.86 27.16 -79.11
N SER A 320 -12.43 28.35 -79.12
CA SER A 320 -12.80 29.10 -77.92
C SER A 320 -13.88 28.38 -77.10
N TYR A 321 -14.98 27.99 -77.74
CA TYR A 321 -16.07 27.24 -77.11
C TYR A 321 -15.58 25.88 -76.58
N ARG A 322 -14.78 25.13 -77.36
CA ARG A 322 -14.20 23.86 -76.93
C ARG A 322 -13.31 24.01 -75.69
N ALA A 323 -12.50 25.06 -75.62
CA ALA A 323 -11.68 25.34 -74.45
C ALA A 323 -12.55 25.62 -73.20
N SER A 324 -13.60 26.45 -73.34
CA SER A 324 -14.56 26.74 -72.27
C SER A 324 -15.32 25.48 -71.82
N CYS A 325 -15.96 24.77 -72.75
CA CYS A 325 -16.71 23.55 -72.51
C CYS A 325 -15.85 22.47 -71.87
N LYS A 326 -14.59 22.28 -72.33
CA LYS A 326 -13.67 21.32 -71.71
C LYS A 326 -13.35 21.72 -70.27
N ALA A 327 -12.91 22.95 -70.02
CA ALA A 327 -12.56 23.40 -68.67
C ALA A 327 -13.74 23.26 -67.69
N ALA A 328 -14.95 23.61 -68.14
CA ALA A 328 -16.16 23.49 -67.34
C ALA A 328 -16.61 22.02 -67.13
N TYR A 329 -16.37 21.12 -68.10
CA TYR A 329 -16.61 19.68 -67.94
C TYR A 329 -15.64 19.08 -66.93
N SER A 330 -14.35 19.32 -67.10
CA SER A 330 -13.28 18.86 -66.20
C SER A 330 -13.56 19.30 -64.76
N TYR A 331 -13.95 20.56 -64.54
CA TYR A 331 -14.29 21.07 -63.22
C TYR A 331 -15.50 20.36 -62.60
N ILE A 332 -16.61 20.21 -63.35
CA ILE A 332 -17.82 19.54 -62.84
C ILE A 332 -17.54 18.07 -62.53
N MET A 333 -16.84 17.36 -63.41
CA MET A 333 -16.45 15.97 -63.22
C MET A 333 -15.59 15.80 -61.96
N GLN A 334 -14.49 16.54 -61.83
CA GLN A 334 -13.60 16.44 -60.67
C GLN A 334 -14.34 16.80 -59.36
N SER A 335 -15.13 17.87 -59.37
CA SER A 335 -15.92 18.31 -58.20
C SER A 335 -16.97 17.27 -57.79
N ALA A 336 -17.64 16.63 -58.74
CA ALA A 336 -18.63 15.59 -58.46
C ALA A 336 -18.00 14.34 -57.84
N PHE A 337 -16.86 13.87 -58.36
CA PHE A 337 -16.12 12.75 -57.79
C PHE A 337 -15.55 13.07 -56.39
N GLN A 338 -14.96 14.25 -56.19
CA GLN A 338 -14.50 14.72 -54.88
C GLN A 338 -15.65 14.80 -53.85
N SER A 339 -16.79 15.38 -54.25
CA SER A 339 -17.98 15.52 -53.40
C SER A 339 -18.60 14.16 -53.04
N ALA A 340 -18.73 13.26 -54.01
CA ALA A 340 -19.21 11.89 -53.77
C ALA A 340 -18.28 11.12 -52.82
N TRP A 341 -16.96 11.25 -52.99
CA TRP A 341 -15.98 10.63 -52.10
C TRP A 341 -16.10 11.15 -50.67
N ALA A 342 -16.03 12.48 -50.50
CA ALA A 342 -16.12 13.12 -49.19
C ALA A 342 -17.45 12.78 -48.47
N LYS A 343 -18.56 12.72 -49.19
CA LYS A 343 -19.87 12.33 -48.65
C LYS A 343 -19.94 10.85 -48.25
N GLY A 344 -19.29 9.97 -49.02
CA GLY A 344 -19.23 8.53 -48.71
C GLY A 344 -18.33 8.20 -47.52
N ASP A 345 -17.24 8.94 -47.37
CA ASP A 345 -16.26 8.79 -46.29
C ASP A 345 -16.63 9.58 -45.01
N GLU A 346 -17.62 10.50 -45.07
CA GLU A 346 -18.08 11.28 -43.92
C GLU A 346 -18.42 10.47 -42.65
N PRO A 347 -19.12 9.30 -42.72
CA PRO A 347 -19.36 8.46 -41.54
C PRO A 347 -18.08 7.87 -40.93
N CYS A 348 -17.01 7.78 -41.72
CA CYS A 348 -15.70 7.28 -41.31
C CYS A 348 -14.84 8.41 -40.73
N ASP A 349 -14.89 9.62 -41.30
CA ASP A 349 -14.31 10.82 -40.72
C ASP A 349 -14.87 11.11 -39.33
N GLU A 350 -16.20 10.99 -39.14
CA GLU A 350 -16.83 11.13 -37.83
C GLU A 350 -16.27 10.13 -36.81
N ARG A 351 -16.05 8.87 -37.22
CA ARG A 351 -15.46 7.81 -36.37
C ARG A 351 -13.97 8.04 -36.11
N ARG A 352 -13.21 8.56 -37.08
CA ARG A 352 -11.80 8.95 -36.90
C ARG A 352 -11.67 10.09 -35.87
N MET A 353 -12.57 11.07 -35.90
CA MET A 353 -12.63 12.14 -34.90
C MET A 353 -13.02 11.64 -33.50
N TYR A 354 -14.07 10.82 -33.41
CA TYR A 354 -14.60 10.32 -32.13
C TYR A 354 -13.98 8.98 -31.68
N VAL A 355 -12.89 8.51 -32.28
CA VAL A 355 -12.29 7.18 -32.01
C VAL A 355 -12.10 6.88 -30.52
N ASN A 356 -11.57 7.83 -29.75
CA ASN A 356 -11.36 7.66 -28.30
C ASN A 356 -12.67 7.67 -27.50
N HIS A 357 -13.70 8.39 -27.97
CA HIS A 357 -15.02 8.38 -27.36
C HIS A 357 -15.72 7.04 -27.58
N ILE A 358 -15.66 6.51 -28.81
CA ILE A 358 -16.21 5.20 -29.19
C ILE A 358 -15.56 4.11 -28.34
N VAL A 359 -14.22 4.01 -28.35
CA VAL A 359 -13.46 3.02 -27.59
C VAL A 359 -13.79 3.08 -26.09
N MET A 360 -13.82 4.27 -25.49
CA MET A 360 -14.09 4.42 -24.06
C MET A 360 -15.59 4.35 -23.70
N GLY A 361 -16.49 4.15 -24.66
CA GLY A 361 -17.94 4.17 -24.45
C GLY A 361 -18.47 5.52 -23.93
N ALA A 362 -17.76 6.61 -24.22
CA ALA A 362 -18.10 7.95 -23.77
C ALA A 362 -19.28 8.54 -24.58
N PRO A 363 -20.13 9.40 -23.98
CA PRO A 363 -21.28 9.96 -24.66
C PRO A 363 -20.85 10.89 -25.80
N ILE A 364 -21.30 10.59 -27.02
CA ILE A 364 -21.14 11.43 -28.20
C ILE A 364 -22.39 12.30 -28.35
N LYS A 365 -22.23 13.63 -28.47
CA LYS A 365 -23.36 14.59 -28.50
C LYS A 365 -24.31 14.36 -29.67
N ASN A 366 -23.77 13.96 -30.82
CA ASN A 366 -24.51 13.63 -32.03
C ASN A 366 -24.54 12.12 -32.21
N LYS A 367 -25.65 11.60 -32.76
CA LYS A 367 -25.73 10.19 -33.14
C LYS A 367 -24.86 9.97 -34.38
N LEU A 368 -23.89 9.07 -34.28
CA LEU A 368 -23.02 8.68 -35.39
C LEU A 368 -23.82 8.32 -36.64
N LYS A 369 -23.36 8.80 -37.79
CA LYS A 369 -23.92 8.45 -39.11
C LYS A 369 -23.78 6.94 -39.36
N PRO A 370 -24.76 6.31 -40.02
CA PRO A 370 -24.65 4.90 -40.41
C PRO A 370 -23.49 4.74 -41.39
N LEU A 371 -22.77 3.62 -41.29
CA LEU A 371 -21.74 3.26 -42.27
C LEU A 371 -22.41 2.93 -43.61
N THR A 372 -21.88 3.50 -44.69
CA THR A 372 -22.33 3.29 -46.06
C THR A 372 -21.13 3.08 -46.96
N VAL A 373 -21.21 2.16 -47.91
CA VAL A 373 -20.17 1.99 -48.93
C VAL A 373 -20.14 3.23 -49.83
N ALA A 374 -18.97 3.85 -50.00
CA ALA A 374 -18.79 4.98 -50.90
C ALA A 374 -18.81 4.49 -52.36
N ASN A 375 -19.79 4.95 -53.14
CA ASN A 375 -19.95 4.60 -54.56
C ASN A 375 -19.60 5.81 -55.46
N PRO A 376 -18.92 5.60 -56.61
CA PRO A 376 -18.61 6.68 -57.53
C PRO A 376 -19.88 7.22 -58.22
N PRO A 377 -19.90 8.50 -58.63
CA PRO A 377 -20.95 9.01 -59.51
C PRO A 377 -20.85 8.33 -60.89
N SER A 378 -22.00 8.07 -61.51
CA SER A 378 -22.04 7.50 -62.85
C SER A 378 -21.73 8.55 -63.92
N PRO A 379 -21.27 8.16 -65.13
CA PRO A 379 -21.12 9.07 -66.25
C PRO A 379 -22.43 9.80 -66.63
N GLN A 380 -23.59 9.21 -66.31
CA GLN A 380 -24.91 9.84 -66.50
C GLN A 380 -25.13 10.98 -65.50
N ASP A 381 -24.74 10.81 -64.24
CA ASP A 381 -24.80 11.87 -63.22
C ASP A 381 -23.92 13.07 -63.59
N ILE A 382 -22.69 12.81 -64.05
CA ILE A 382 -21.77 13.86 -64.55
C ILE A 382 -22.39 14.59 -65.76
N THR A 383 -22.98 13.83 -66.68
CA THR A 383 -23.64 14.38 -67.87
C THR A 383 -24.84 15.25 -67.50
N GLN A 384 -25.66 14.84 -66.53
CA GLN A 384 -26.81 15.62 -66.06
C GLN A 384 -26.35 16.91 -65.36
N LEU A 385 -25.38 16.82 -64.44
CA LEU A 385 -24.79 17.99 -63.76
C LEU A 385 -24.20 19.00 -64.75
N PHE A 386 -23.59 18.53 -65.84
CA PHE A 386 -23.05 19.39 -66.89
C PHE A 386 -24.16 20.11 -67.67
N ARG A 387 -25.24 19.43 -68.06
CA ARG A 387 -26.40 20.05 -68.74
C ARG A 387 -27.17 21.02 -67.82
N ASP A 388 -27.32 20.69 -66.55
CA ASP A 388 -28.05 21.52 -65.57
C ASP A 388 -27.34 22.86 -65.30
N ARG A 389 -26.02 22.94 -65.54
CA ARG A 389 -25.30 24.23 -65.58
C ARG A 389 -25.84 25.10 -66.72
N ASP A 390 -25.91 24.54 -67.93
CA ASP A 390 -26.23 25.28 -69.14
C ASP A 390 -27.70 25.72 -69.15
N GLY A 391 -28.61 24.88 -68.63
CA GLY A 391 -30.00 25.27 -68.37
C GLY A 391 -30.14 26.45 -67.41
N LYS A 392 -29.36 26.48 -66.31
CA LYS A 392 -29.37 27.61 -65.36
C LYS A 392 -28.71 28.87 -65.89
N ALA A 393 -27.72 28.75 -66.77
CA ALA A 393 -27.15 29.91 -67.47
C ALA A 393 -28.20 30.57 -68.38
N ALA A 394 -28.99 29.77 -69.11
CA ALA A 394 -30.07 30.25 -69.96
C ALA A 394 -31.21 30.94 -69.16
N GLU A 395 -31.57 30.43 -67.97
CA GLU A 395 -32.56 31.09 -67.09
C GLU A 395 -32.02 32.37 -66.42
N ALA A 396 -30.70 32.48 -66.22
CA ALA A 396 -30.07 33.63 -65.56
C ALA A 396 -29.87 34.87 -66.45
N GLY A 397 -30.10 34.76 -67.77
CA GLY A 397 -30.11 35.92 -68.67
C GLY A 397 -28.75 36.60 -68.89
N LEU A 398 -27.65 35.83 -68.87
CA LEU A 398 -26.32 36.24 -69.33
C LEU A 398 -26.14 35.91 -70.82
#